data_AF-A0A5M9JKP2-F1
#
_entry.id   AF-A0A5M9JKP2-F1
#
_cell.length_a   1.000
_cell.length_b   1.000
_cell.length_c   1.000
_cell.angle_alpha   90.00
_cell.angle_beta   90.00
_cell.angle_gamma   90.00
#
_symmetry.space_group_name_H-M   'P 1'
#
loop_
_entity.id
_entity.type
_entity.pdbx_description
1 polymer ?
#
loop_
_entity_poly.entity_id
_entity_poly.type
_entity_poly.pdbx_seq_one_letter_code
_entity_poly.pdbx_strand_id
1 'polypeptide(L)'
;MAEDEADRARGKRYEAIQGADPEMLDDTRSKSPIEDLKPANEQSTLLPPSDSEGEEEDEDEDEDEDEDLGNDSNILDEDPDTFSETKGMWYMILLTLSIGGLQVAWGVELSNGTPYLLSLGLTKSLMALVWIAGPMSGALVQPYIGILSDRCRSPWGKRRPFMAAGTAATVLSLVFLAWVKEIVGGILGIFGADKESQGVKTIIIVVAVLLVYILDFAIATVQAAIRAYILDCAPSHQQETANSFASRAIGIGNIIAYLAGYVDLPKYLWIFGNTQFKILSLVACFALSTTVTISSATIKERDPSDEPIPPDAKSGLIAFFKQVFTSIRRLPPLTRQVCEVEFFAWIGFFPQLFYSSSYVGDIYVQPYLTENPNMTPAEIDELYEKATRVGTFALLMYAITSLSVNILLPFFITPSYDAPSSSASICSHKSYTTRFSRFMDKLAIPGLNLRRAWLVSHLLFAGCMFSTLIVRSITGATVLIALVGVSWAMTLWAPFAIISAEVSKRDAVRRARQQSLVGEDDLGEDQAGIILGIHNMSVAAPQILATLGSSLIFKFMQKPRGTPGDRSFAVVMAAGGICTLFAAYLTSRIKDEIEIPGEDNRERDVERREARRMRLSRRSTDTPLILASG
;
A
#
# COMPACT_ATOMS: atom_id res chain seq x y z
N MET A 1 -0.37 43.21 35.66
CA MET A 1 -1.80 43.56 35.49
C MET A 1 -2.66 42.40 34.98
N ALA A 2 -2.11 41.39 34.30
CA ALA A 2 -2.85 40.16 33.95
C ALA A 2 -2.73 39.01 34.97
N GLU A 3 -1.75 39.04 35.90
CA GLU A 3 -1.64 38.07 37.00
C GLU A 3 -2.54 38.41 38.19
N ASP A 4 -2.84 39.69 38.42
CA ASP A 4 -3.69 40.15 39.54
C ASP A 4 -5.19 39.85 39.35
N GLU A 5 -5.60 39.60 38.11
CA GLU A 5 -6.99 39.28 37.75
C GLU A 5 -7.27 37.76 37.83
N ALA A 6 -6.23 36.93 37.70
CA ALA A 6 -6.30 35.48 37.81
C ALA A 6 -6.41 35.00 39.27
N ASP A 7 -5.78 35.71 40.22
CA ASP A 7 -5.86 35.38 41.66
C ASP A 7 -7.17 35.84 42.30
N ARG A 8 -7.78 36.94 41.83
CA ARG A 8 -9.13 37.36 42.26
C ARG A 8 -10.23 36.40 41.84
N ALA A 9 -10.06 35.68 40.74
CA ALA A 9 -11.03 34.68 40.27
C ALA A 9 -10.95 33.36 41.05
N ARG A 10 -9.76 32.99 41.57
CA ARG A 10 -9.59 31.79 42.41
C ARG A 10 -10.11 31.98 43.83
N GLY A 11 -9.98 33.17 44.41
CA GLY A 11 -10.52 33.48 45.75
C GLY A 11 -12.04 33.42 45.83
N LYS A 12 -12.75 33.87 44.79
CA LYS A 12 -14.23 33.88 44.77
C LYS A 12 -14.88 32.50 44.61
N ARG A 13 -14.13 31.46 44.23
CA ARG A 13 -14.65 30.10 44.09
C ARG A 13 -14.57 29.29 45.39
N TYR A 14 -13.74 29.72 46.34
CA TYR A 14 -13.60 29.10 47.66
C TYR A 14 -14.59 29.64 48.70
N GLU A 15 -15.09 30.87 48.55
CA GLU A 15 -16.09 31.46 49.46
C GLU A 15 -17.55 31.04 49.15
N ALA A 16 -17.81 30.37 48.02
CA ALA A 16 -19.16 29.89 47.67
C ALA A 16 -19.52 28.51 48.29
N ILE A 17 -18.61 27.90 49.06
CA ILE A 17 -18.79 26.54 49.61
C ILE A 17 -18.97 26.54 51.15
N GLN A 18 -19.00 27.71 51.81
CA GLN A 18 -19.01 27.79 53.29
C GLN A 18 -20.16 28.56 53.95
N GLY A 19 -21.31 28.73 53.29
CA GLY A 19 -22.45 29.40 53.94
C GLY A 19 -23.82 29.00 53.41
N ALA A 20 -24.41 27.93 53.95
CA ALA A 20 -25.86 27.77 54.10
C ALA A 20 -26.17 26.70 55.16
N ASP A 21 -27.03 27.09 56.11
CA ASP A 21 -27.43 26.42 57.36
C ASP A 21 -28.25 25.12 57.19
N PRO A 22 -28.37 24.28 58.25
CA PRO A 22 -29.08 22.99 58.27
C PRO A 22 -30.57 23.15 58.63
N GLU A 23 -31.34 22.07 58.42
CA GLU A 23 -32.78 21.89 58.71
C GLU A 23 -33.78 22.50 57.72
N MET A 24 -34.22 21.71 56.74
CA MET A 24 -35.63 21.30 56.62
C MET A 24 -35.85 20.30 55.48
N LEU A 25 -36.65 19.27 55.80
CA LEU A 25 -37.42 18.38 54.90
C LEU A 25 -36.73 17.09 54.42
N ASP A 26 -36.73 16.15 55.36
CA ASP A 26 -37.24 14.77 55.23
C ASP A 26 -38.20 14.56 54.04
N ASP A 27 -37.78 13.77 53.04
CA ASP A 27 -38.54 12.57 52.66
C ASP A 27 -37.76 11.68 51.65
N THR A 28 -37.86 10.37 51.87
CA THR A 28 -37.54 9.24 50.96
C THR A 28 -36.08 8.86 50.64
N ARG A 29 -35.60 7.90 51.46
CA ARG A 29 -34.60 6.85 51.21
C ARG A 29 -34.72 6.17 49.84
N SER A 30 -33.57 5.94 49.17
CA SER A 30 -33.31 4.70 48.40
C SER A 30 -31.83 4.51 48.03
N LYS A 31 -31.19 3.57 48.75
CA LYS A 31 -30.00 2.72 48.49
C LYS A 31 -29.01 3.07 47.35
N SER A 32 -27.74 3.25 47.71
CA SER A 32 -26.56 2.93 46.90
C SER A 32 -26.39 1.41 46.71
N PRO A 33 -25.74 0.98 45.62
CA PRO A 33 -24.51 0.20 45.81
C PRO A 33 -23.33 0.66 44.93
N ILE A 34 -22.15 0.42 45.47
CA ILE A 34 -20.83 0.42 44.83
C ILE A 34 -20.70 -0.88 43.99
N GLU A 35 -19.77 -0.88 43.01
CA GLU A 35 -19.31 -1.97 42.11
C GLU A 35 -20.05 -2.17 40.77
N ASP A 36 -19.47 -1.61 39.70
CA ASP A 36 -18.82 -2.38 38.61
C ASP A 36 -18.32 -1.43 37.50
N LEU A 37 -17.04 -1.07 37.55
CA LEU A 37 -16.33 -0.42 36.44
C LEU A 37 -15.75 -1.51 35.53
N LYS A 38 -16.46 -1.85 34.45
CA LYS A 38 -15.89 -2.62 33.33
C LYS A 38 -14.84 -1.76 32.60
N PRO A 39 -13.59 -2.22 32.42
CA PRO A 39 -12.66 -1.56 31.52
C PRO A 39 -13.04 -1.85 30.06
N ALA A 40 -12.98 -0.82 29.23
CA ALA A 40 -13.10 -0.92 27.77
C ALA A 40 -11.71 -1.10 27.14
N ASN A 41 -11.66 -1.95 26.10
CA ASN A 41 -10.56 -2.17 25.15
C ASN A 41 -9.28 -2.82 25.70
N GLU A 42 -9.24 -4.15 25.65
CA GLU A 42 -8.01 -4.92 25.51
C GLU A 42 -7.95 -5.52 24.10
N GLN A 43 -6.99 -5.11 23.26
CA GLN A 43 -6.53 -5.92 22.14
C GLN A 43 -5.22 -6.60 22.56
N SER A 44 -5.32 -7.91 22.68
CA SER A 44 -4.49 -8.82 23.46
C SER A 44 -3.06 -9.04 22.94
N THR A 45 -2.13 -9.32 23.87
CA THR A 45 -0.96 -10.15 23.58
C THR A 45 -0.95 -11.37 24.51
N LEU A 46 -0.91 -12.55 23.89
CA LEU A 46 -0.55 -13.89 24.43
C LEU A 46 -1.65 -14.68 25.15
N LEU A 47 -2.34 -15.54 24.40
CA LEU A 47 -2.89 -16.81 24.92
C LEU A 47 -2.19 -17.98 24.20
N PRO A 48 -1.88 -19.08 24.90
CA PRO A 48 -1.33 -20.29 24.28
C PRO A 48 -2.43 -21.01 23.47
N PRO A 49 -2.08 -21.84 22.47
CA PRO A 49 -3.06 -22.61 21.74
C PRO A 49 -3.69 -23.64 22.68
N SER A 50 -5.03 -23.72 22.70
CA SER A 50 -5.74 -24.85 23.31
C SER A 50 -5.58 -26.07 22.40
N ASP A 51 -4.89 -27.09 22.91
CA ASP A 51 -4.80 -28.40 22.27
C ASP A 51 -6.20 -29.01 22.14
N SER A 52 -6.53 -29.43 20.92
CA SER A 52 -7.64 -30.34 20.65
C SER A 52 -7.06 -31.72 20.39
N GLU A 53 -7.31 -32.69 21.27
CA GLU A 53 -7.48 -34.12 20.97
C GLU A 53 -8.02 -34.83 22.22
N GLY A 54 -8.92 -35.80 21.99
CA GLY A 54 -9.94 -36.26 22.94
C GLY A 54 -9.48 -37.30 23.97
N GLU A 55 -10.43 -37.71 24.80
CA GLU A 55 -10.76 -39.11 25.13
C GLU A 55 -12.01 -39.16 26.02
N GLU A 56 -12.81 -40.20 25.79
CA GLU A 56 -14.07 -40.58 26.45
C GLU A 56 -13.84 -41.03 27.90
N GLU A 57 -14.83 -40.86 28.80
CA GLU A 57 -15.31 -41.89 29.75
C GLU A 57 -16.41 -41.34 30.69
N ASP A 58 -17.23 -42.28 31.15
CA ASP A 58 -18.61 -42.20 31.63
C ASP A 58 -18.82 -41.84 33.13
N GLU A 59 -20.11 -41.64 33.47
CA GLU A 59 -20.80 -42.00 34.74
C GLU A 59 -20.47 -41.21 36.04
N ASP A 60 -21.41 -40.40 36.55
CA ASP A 60 -22.47 -40.84 37.50
C ASP A 60 -23.21 -39.66 38.18
N GLU A 61 -24.44 -39.98 38.59
CA GLU A 61 -25.54 -39.18 39.15
C GLU A 61 -25.25 -38.58 40.55
N ASP A 62 -25.91 -37.46 40.88
CA ASP A 62 -26.78 -37.38 42.08
C ASP A 62 -27.55 -36.04 42.12
N GLU A 63 -28.85 -36.19 42.38
CA GLU A 63 -29.91 -35.18 42.49
C GLU A 63 -29.86 -34.42 43.82
N ASP A 64 -30.36 -33.18 43.84
CA ASP A 64 -31.20 -32.66 44.94
C ASP A 64 -31.95 -31.39 44.47
N GLU A 65 -33.28 -31.45 44.54
CA GLU A 65 -34.26 -30.41 44.20
C GLU A 65 -34.40 -29.35 45.32
N ASP A 66 -34.62 -28.06 44.98
CA ASP A 66 -35.90 -27.36 45.25
C ASP A 66 -35.83 -25.80 45.21
N GLU A 67 -36.95 -25.23 44.73
CA GLU A 67 -37.51 -23.87 44.90
C GLU A 67 -37.18 -22.73 43.89
N ASP A 68 -37.97 -22.77 42.80
CA ASP A 68 -38.75 -21.70 42.14
C ASP A 68 -38.63 -20.24 42.65
N LEU A 69 -38.00 -19.37 41.84
CA LEU A 69 -38.43 -17.98 41.64
C LEU A 69 -38.06 -17.47 40.24
N GLY A 70 -39.07 -17.37 39.37
CA GLY A 70 -39.28 -16.17 38.54
C GLY A 70 -38.33 -15.88 37.37
N ASN A 71 -38.61 -16.54 36.25
CA ASN A 71 -38.51 -16.06 34.87
C ASN A 71 -38.10 -14.58 34.63
N ASP A 72 -36.86 -14.33 34.19
CA ASP A 72 -36.48 -13.34 33.17
C ASP A 72 -34.99 -13.52 32.78
N SER A 73 -34.68 -14.60 32.06
CA SER A 73 -33.39 -14.80 31.39
C SER A 73 -33.59 -15.01 29.89
N ASN A 74 -34.02 -13.94 29.22
CA ASN A 74 -33.82 -13.75 27.79
C ASN A 74 -32.98 -12.49 27.59
N ILE A 75 -31.77 -12.49 28.16
CA ILE A 75 -30.72 -11.59 27.69
C ILE A 75 -29.82 -12.47 26.83
N LEU A 76 -29.95 -12.22 25.54
CA LEU A 76 -29.18 -12.82 24.47
C LEU A 76 -27.70 -12.81 24.83
N ASP A 77 -27.11 -13.99 24.96
CA ASP A 77 -25.68 -14.19 24.70
C ASP A 77 -25.44 -13.77 23.24
N GLU A 78 -25.07 -12.51 23.03
CA GLU A 78 -24.57 -12.05 21.74
C GLU A 78 -23.21 -12.71 21.47
N ASP A 79 -23.15 -13.41 20.34
CA ASP A 79 -22.05 -14.20 19.77
C ASP A 79 -20.63 -13.75 20.16
N PRO A 80 -19.73 -14.68 20.53
CA PRO A 80 -18.30 -14.38 20.64
C PRO A 80 -17.78 -13.90 19.27
N ASP A 81 -17.10 -12.75 19.26
CA ASP A 81 -16.54 -12.03 18.11
C ASP A 81 -16.25 -12.87 16.85
N THR A 82 -17.25 -13.02 15.97
CA THR A 82 -17.12 -13.68 14.66
C THR A 82 -16.06 -13.03 13.75
N PHE A 83 -15.57 -11.83 14.08
CA PHE A 83 -14.50 -11.14 13.35
C PHE A 83 -13.08 -11.48 13.85
N SER A 84 -12.95 -12.02 15.06
CA SER A 84 -11.67 -12.45 15.63
C SER A 84 -11.32 -13.90 15.25
N GLU A 85 -12.29 -14.65 14.71
CA GLU A 85 -12.08 -16.01 14.26
C GLU A 85 -11.18 -16.12 13.03
N THR A 86 -10.26 -17.08 13.07
CA THR A 86 -9.42 -17.49 11.94
C THR A 86 -10.28 -17.82 10.72
N LYS A 87 -10.16 -17.03 9.65
CA LYS A 87 -10.90 -17.26 8.41
C LYS A 87 -10.15 -18.21 7.47
N GLY A 88 -10.90 -18.98 6.70
CA GLY A 88 -10.36 -19.92 5.73
C GLY A 88 -9.72 -19.22 4.51
N MET A 89 -8.88 -19.94 3.77
CA MET A 89 -8.20 -19.41 2.58
C MET A 89 -9.16 -18.87 1.51
N TRP A 90 -10.33 -19.51 1.34
CA TRP A 90 -11.35 -19.06 0.40
C TRP A 90 -11.90 -17.67 0.73
N TYR A 91 -12.05 -17.35 2.01
CA TYR A 91 -12.45 -16.02 2.46
C TYR A 91 -11.38 -14.98 2.07
N MET A 92 -10.10 -15.28 2.30
CA MET A 92 -9.00 -14.38 1.92
C MET A 92 -8.90 -14.14 0.41
N ILE A 93 -9.17 -15.17 -0.40
CA ILE A 93 -9.23 -15.05 -1.86
C ILE A 93 -10.40 -14.14 -2.27
N LEU A 94 -11.59 -14.37 -1.72
CA LEU A 94 -12.76 -13.54 -2.03
C LEU A 94 -12.61 -12.09 -1.55
N LEU A 95 -11.91 -11.88 -0.43
CA LEU A 95 -11.61 -10.56 0.13
C LEU A 95 -10.71 -9.76 -0.79
N THR A 96 -9.69 -10.41 -1.30
CA THR A 96 -8.67 -9.79 -2.15
C THR A 96 -9.02 -9.80 -3.63
N LEU A 97 -10.06 -10.53 -4.06
CA LEU A 97 -10.46 -10.66 -5.46
C LEU A 97 -10.67 -9.30 -6.16
N SER A 98 -11.29 -8.35 -5.46
CA SER A 98 -11.56 -6.99 -5.96
C SER A 98 -10.29 -6.23 -6.38
N ILE A 99 -9.17 -6.40 -5.68
CA ILE A 99 -7.91 -5.74 -6.04
C ILE A 99 -7.35 -6.28 -7.35
N GLY A 100 -7.57 -7.57 -7.63
CA GLY A 100 -7.19 -8.20 -8.89
C GLY A 100 -7.97 -7.63 -10.08
N GLY A 101 -9.28 -7.42 -9.93
CA GLY A 101 -10.10 -6.77 -10.96
C GLY A 101 -9.70 -5.30 -11.19
N LEU A 102 -9.36 -4.58 -10.13
CA LEU A 102 -8.80 -3.22 -10.22
C LEU A 102 -7.47 -3.19 -10.98
N GLN A 103 -6.60 -4.19 -10.82
CA GLN A 103 -5.38 -4.26 -11.60
C GLN A 103 -5.62 -4.49 -13.09
N VAL A 104 -6.76 -5.07 -13.48
CA VAL A 104 -7.10 -5.16 -14.92
C VAL A 104 -7.34 -3.77 -15.51
N ALA A 105 -8.02 -2.88 -14.77
CA ALA A 105 -8.21 -1.49 -15.20
C ALA A 105 -6.88 -0.73 -15.30
N TRP A 106 -6.03 -0.81 -14.26
CA TRP A 106 -4.67 -0.27 -14.29
C TRP A 106 -3.84 -0.84 -15.45
N GLY A 107 -3.95 -2.14 -15.71
CA GLY A 107 -3.23 -2.80 -16.78
C GLY A 107 -3.63 -2.29 -18.17
N VAL A 108 -4.92 -2.01 -18.41
CA VAL A 108 -5.39 -1.37 -19.65
C VAL A 108 -4.81 0.04 -19.78
N GLU A 109 -4.82 0.82 -18.70
CA GLU A 109 -4.30 2.19 -18.67
C GLU A 109 -2.79 2.24 -18.92
N LEU A 110 -2.01 1.43 -18.21
CA LEU A 110 -0.54 1.38 -18.35
C LEU A 110 -0.09 0.85 -19.72
N SER A 111 -0.84 -0.10 -20.29
CA SER A 111 -0.45 -0.72 -21.56
C SER A 111 -0.93 0.07 -22.78
N ASN A 112 -2.15 0.59 -22.76
CA ASN A 112 -2.82 1.19 -23.92
C ASN A 112 -3.15 2.68 -23.75
N GLY A 113 -3.09 3.25 -22.53
CA GLY A 113 -3.41 4.65 -22.30
C GLY A 113 -2.53 5.61 -23.10
N THR A 114 -1.21 5.44 -23.04
CA THR A 114 -0.27 6.30 -23.78
C THR A 114 -0.46 6.18 -25.30
N PRO A 115 -0.45 4.97 -25.90
CA PRO A 115 -0.72 4.80 -27.33
C PRO A 115 -2.06 5.40 -27.78
N TYR A 116 -3.10 5.22 -26.96
CA TYR A 116 -4.43 5.75 -27.22
C TYR A 116 -4.44 7.28 -27.27
N LEU A 117 -3.89 7.96 -26.25
CA LEU A 117 -3.81 9.43 -26.23
C LEU A 117 -3.01 9.97 -27.44
N LEU A 118 -1.92 9.32 -27.82
CA LEU A 118 -1.17 9.69 -29.02
C LEU A 118 -1.99 9.47 -30.30
N SER A 119 -2.88 8.47 -30.34
CA SER A 119 -3.80 8.23 -31.49
C SER A 119 -4.96 9.23 -31.57
N LEU A 120 -5.22 9.98 -30.50
CA LEU A 120 -6.15 11.11 -30.52
C LEU A 120 -5.50 12.36 -31.15
N GLY A 121 -4.18 12.36 -31.30
CA GLY A 121 -3.41 13.48 -31.84
C GLY A 121 -2.69 14.32 -30.78
N LEU A 122 -2.61 13.86 -29.52
CA LEU A 122 -1.78 14.54 -28.52
C LEU A 122 -0.30 14.42 -28.89
N THR A 123 0.45 15.49 -28.65
CA THR A 123 1.92 15.42 -28.66
C THR A 123 2.41 14.65 -27.44
N LYS A 124 3.59 14.00 -27.52
CA LYS A 124 4.18 13.27 -26.38
C LYS A 124 4.40 14.19 -25.18
N SER A 125 4.74 15.46 -25.42
CA SER A 125 4.86 16.48 -24.36
C SER A 125 3.55 16.78 -23.63
N LEU A 126 2.43 16.87 -24.35
CA LEU A 126 1.11 17.08 -23.72
C LEU A 126 0.62 15.81 -23.05
N MET A 127 0.80 14.66 -23.71
CA MET A 127 0.47 13.34 -23.14
C MET A 127 1.19 13.11 -21.82
N ALA A 128 2.47 13.50 -21.70
CA ALA A 128 3.16 13.47 -20.42
C ALA A 128 2.40 14.28 -19.36
N LEU A 129 2.04 15.55 -19.64
CA LEU A 129 1.29 16.38 -18.68
C LEU A 129 -0.06 15.78 -18.25
N VAL A 130 -0.74 15.03 -19.14
CA VAL A 130 -1.98 14.33 -18.78
C VAL A 130 -1.74 13.34 -17.63
N TRP A 131 -0.61 12.65 -17.65
CA TRP A 131 -0.25 11.69 -16.60
C TRP A 131 0.13 12.32 -15.26
N ILE A 132 0.05 13.64 -15.09
CA ILE A 132 0.08 14.27 -13.76
C ILE A 132 -1.15 13.86 -12.93
N ALA A 133 -2.26 13.47 -13.60
CA ALA A 133 -3.48 13.04 -12.96
C ALA A 133 -3.28 11.86 -11.97
N GLY A 134 -2.58 10.79 -12.36
CA GLY A 134 -2.28 9.65 -11.48
C GLY A 134 -1.56 10.01 -10.17
N PRO A 135 -0.42 10.72 -10.20
CA PRO A 135 0.25 11.21 -8.99
C PRO A 135 -0.62 12.11 -8.13
N MET A 136 -1.38 13.01 -8.75
CA MET A 136 -2.29 13.91 -8.04
C MET A 136 -3.42 13.15 -7.35
N SER A 137 -3.98 12.13 -8.01
CA SER A 137 -5.03 11.28 -7.45
C SER A 137 -4.49 10.45 -6.27
N GLY A 138 -3.29 9.90 -6.40
CA GLY A 138 -2.61 9.18 -5.32
C GLY A 138 -2.35 10.04 -4.09
N ALA A 139 -1.87 11.27 -4.29
CA ALA A 139 -1.50 12.17 -3.19
C ALA A 139 -2.72 12.80 -2.48
N LEU A 140 -3.80 13.11 -3.21
CA LEU A 140 -4.94 13.87 -2.68
C LEU A 140 -6.20 13.02 -2.49
N VAL A 141 -6.56 12.21 -3.49
CA VAL A 141 -7.82 11.46 -3.50
C VAL A 141 -7.76 10.28 -2.54
N GLN A 142 -6.65 9.53 -2.49
CA GLN A 142 -6.56 8.38 -1.59
C GLN A 142 -6.72 8.77 -0.10
N PRO A 143 -6.02 9.79 0.45
CA PRO A 143 -6.25 10.20 1.83
C PRO A 143 -7.63 10.81 2.06
N TYR A 144 -8.16 11.55 1.08
CA TYR A 144 -9.50 12.14 1.17
C TYR A 144 -10.59 11.08 1.29
N ILE A 145 -10.55 10.08 0.41
CA ILE A 145 -11.48 8.95 0.43
C ILE A 145 -11.28 8.09 1.68
N GLY A 146 -10.04 7.95 2.18
CA GLY A 146 -9.77 7.34 3.48
C GLY A 146 -10.57 8.00 4.60
N ILE A 147 -10.39 9.32 4.79
CA ILE A 147 -11.09 10.10 5.83
C ILE A 147 -12.61 10.10 5.62
N LEU A 148 -13.07 10.22 4.37
CA LEU A 148 -14.50 10.28 4.05
C LEU A 148 -15.18 8.92 4.27
N SER A 149 -14.53 7.84 3.86
CA SER A 149 -15.00 6.49 4.16
C SER A 149 -14.90 6.18 5.64
N ASP A 150 -13.93 6.75 6.36
CA ASP A 150 -13.84 6.61 7.81
C ASP A 150 -15.06 7.15 8.56
N ARG A 151 -15.71 8.18 8.00
CA ARG A 151 -16.88 8.84 8.58
C ARG A 151 -18.20 8.26 8.09
N CYS A 152 -18.17 7.28 7.20
CA CYS A 152 -19.39 6.75 6.62
C CYS A 152 -20.10 5.80 7.57
N ARG A 153 -21.38 6.08 7.82
CA ARG A 153 -22.29 5.26 8.65
C ARG A 153 -23.43 4.69 7.81
N SER A 154 -23.10 4.16 6.64
CA SER A 154 -24.09 3.53 5.77
C SER A 154 -24.41 2.11 6.27
N PRO A 155 -25.68 1.67 6.22
CA PRO A 155 -26.05 0.28 6.56
C PRO A 155 -25.45 -0.76 5.59
N TRP A 156 -24.90 -0.32 4.45
CA TRP A 156 -24.15 -1.19 3.54
C TRP A 156 -22.72 -1.47 4.01
N GLY A 157 -22.27 -0.81 5.08
CA GLY A 157 -20.90 -0.81 5.55
C GLY A 157 -20.20 0.52 5.31
N LYS A 158 -19.04 0.67 5.94
CA LYS A 158 -18.22 1.89 5.95
C LYS A 158 -17.45 2.08 4.64
N ARG A 159 -16.92 1.01 4.03
CA ARG A 159 -16.06 1.05 2.83
C ARG A 159 -16.81 0.71 1.54
N ARG A 160 -17.73 -0.24 1.57
CA ARG A 160 -18.46 -0.74 0.37
C ARG A 160 -19.14 0.35 -0.48
N PRO A 161 -19.77 1.41 0.09
CA PRO A 161 -20.36 2.48 -0.73
C PRO A 161 -19.32 3.21 -1.60
N PHE A 162 -18.11 3.43 -1.08
CA PHE A 162 -17.02 4.08 -1.83
C PHE A 162 -16.42 3.16 -2.89
N MET A 163 -16.32 1.86 -2.58
CA MET A 163 -15.91 0.86 -3.57
C MET A 163 -16.89 0.82 -4.74
N ALA A 164 -18.20 0.75 -4.47
CA ALA A 164 -19.23 0.71 -5.49
C ALA A 164 -19.30 2.01 -6.30
N ALA A 165 -19.29 3.17 -5.63
CA ALA A 165 -19.34 4.48 -6.28
C ALA A 165 -18.10 4.72 -7.17
N GLY A 166 -16.91 4.41 -6.66
CA GLY A 166 -15.68 4.51 -7.45
C GLY A 166 -15.67 3.54 -8.63
N THR A 167 -16.22 2.33 -8.46
CA THR A 167 -16.32 1.33 -9.54
C THR A 167 -17.25 1.82 -10.64
N ALA A 168 -18.42 2.34 -10.28
CA ALA A 168 -19.35 2.94 -11.24
C ALA A 168 -18.70 4.13 -11.98
N ALA A 169 -18.01 5.01 -11.27
CA ALA A 169 -17.29 6.14 -11.87
C ALA A 169 -16.17 5.69 -12.82
N THR A 170 -15.42 4.63 -12.46
CA THR A 170 -14.36 4.05 -13.29
C THR A 170 -14.94 3.44 -14.57
N VAL A 171 -16.03 2.66 -14.44
CA VAL A 171 -16.72 2.02 -15.57
C VAL A 171 -17.27 3.06 -16.53
N LEU A 172 -17.97 4.07 -16.02
CA LEU A 172 -18.47 5.17 -16.83
C LEU A 172 -17.31 5.89 -17.54
N SER A 173 -16.26 6.26 -16.82
CA SER A 173 -15.14 7.01 -17.40
C SER A 173 -14.41 6.21 -18.48
N LEU A 174 -14.16 4.91 -18.27
CA LEU A 174 -13.54 4.04 -19.28
C LEU A 174 -14.40 3.88 -20.54
N VAL A 175 -15.71 3.68 -20.37
CA VAL A 175 -16.63 3.55 -21.51
C VAL A 175 -16.74 4.87 -22.27
N PHE A 176 -16.91 6.00 -21.58
CA PHE A 176 -16.94 7.30 -22.26
C PHE A 176 -15.62 7.61 -22.96
N LEU A 177 -14.47 7.29 -22.34
CA LEU A 177 -13.16 7.49 -22.94
C LEU A 177 -12.99 6.63 -24.19
N ALA A 178 -13.37 5.34 -24.15
CA ALA A 178 -13.22 4.44 -25.28
C ALA A 178 -14.06 4.82 -26.52
N TRP A 179 -15.18 5.52 -26.34
CA TRP A 179 -16.03 6.03 -27.42
C TRP A 179 -15.97 7.56 -27.57
N VAL A 180 -14.93 8.23 -27.03
CA VAL A 180 -14.87 9.70 -27.00
C VAL A 180 -14.94 10.33 -28.41
N LYS A 181 -14.31 9.71 -29.41
CA LYS A 181 -14.33 10.18 -30.81
C LYS A 181 -15.77 10.16 -31.36
N GLU A 182 -16.50 9.07 -31.13
CA GLU A 182 -17.86 8.87 -31.62
C GLU A 182 -18.89 9.72 -30.86
N ILE A 183 -18.76 9.82 -29.54
CA ILE A 183 -19.68 10.58 -28.69
C ILE A 183 -19.55 12.08 -29.00
N VAL A 184 -18.34 12.63 -28.92
CA VAL A 184 -18.12 14.07 -29.16
C VAL A 184 -18.37 14.42 -30.62
N GLY A 185 -17.88 13.61 -31.56
CA GLY A 185 -18.13 13.81 -32.99
C GLY A 185 -19.60 13.65 -33.38
N GLY A 186 -20.36 12.79 -32.69
CA GLY A 186 -21.79 12.64 -32.86
C GLY A 186 -22.57 13.85 -32.34
N ILE A 187 -22.29 14.28 -31.11
CA ILE A 187 -22.94 15.45 -30.49
C ILE A 187 -22.68 16.71 -31.32
N LEU A 188 -21.42 17.01 -31.66
CA LEU A 188 -21.08 18.18 -32.46
C LEU A 188 -21.60 18.08 -33.90
N GLY A 189 -21.69 16.87 -34.45
CA GLY A 189 -22.32 16.62 -35.74
C GLY A 189 -23.81 16.99 -35.78
N ILE A 190 -24.54 16.80 -34.67
CA ILE A 190 -25.94 17.25 -34.55
C ILE A 190 -26.04 18.78 -34.67
N PHE A 191 -25.03 19.51 -34.22
CA PHE A 191 -24.94 20.98 -34.35
C PHE A 191 -24.36 21.45 -35.69
N GLY A 192 -24.17 20.55 -36.66
CA GLY A 192 -23.67 20.89 -38.01
C GLY A 192 -22.15 21.06 -38.11
N ALA A 193 -21.38 20.63 -37.10
CA ALA A 193 -19.92 20.65 -37.18
C ALA A 193 -19.39 19.46 -38.01
N ASP A 194 -18.45 19.74 -38.91
CA ASP A 194 -17.75 18.69 -39.66
C ASP A 194 -16.83 17.88 -38.73
N LYS A 195 -16.93 16.54 -38.78
CA LYS A 195 -16.15 15.61 -37.96
C LYS A 195 -14.63 15.71 -38.21
N GLU A 196 -14.23 16.14 -39.40
CA GLU A 196 -12.82 16.32 -39.78
C GLU A 196 -12.28 17.71 -39.43
N SER A 197 -13.13 18.63 -38.95
CA SER A 197 -12.72 19.98 -38.56
C SER A 197 -11.69 19.94 -37.42
N GLN A 198 -10.68 20.82 -37.50
CA GLN A 198 -9.67 21.00 -36.46
C GLN A 198 -10.28 21.36 -35.09
N GLY A 199 -11.40 22.08 -35.09
CA GLY A 199 -12.13 22.40 -33.87
C GLY A 199 -12.68 21.16 -33.17
N VAL A 200 -13.29 20.23 -33.93
CA VAL A 200 -13.84 18.97 -33.38
C VAL A 200 -12.72 18.09 -32.83
N LYS A 201 -11.60 17.96 -33.56
CA LYS A 201 -10.41 17.21 -33.10
C LYS A 201 -9.86 17.78 -31.79
N THR A 202 -9.80 19.10 -31.66
CA THR A 202 -9.36 19.76 -30.42
C THR A 202 -10.32 19.49 -29.26
N ILE A 203 -11.63 19.54 -29.48
CA ILE A 203 -12.63 19.26 -28.44
C ILE A 203 -12.56 17.79 -28.00
N ILE A 204 -12.40 16.85 -28.94
CA ILE A 204 -12.20 15.43 -28.63
C ILE A 204 -11.00 15.26 -27.69
N ILE A 205 -9.87 15.93 -27.98
CA ILE A 205 -8.67 15.89 -27.15
C ILE A 205 -8.96 16.44 -25.75
N VAL A 206 -9.59 17.61 -25.64
CA VAL A 206 -9.90 18.24 -24.34
C VAL A 206 -10.80 17.34 -23.49
N VAL A 207 -11.87 16.79 -24.09
CA VAL A 207 -12.78 15.87 -23.39
C VAL A 207 -12.07 14.59 -22.98
N ALA A 208 -11.21 14.03 -23.83
CA ALA A 208 -10.43 12.85 -23.49
C ALA A 208 -9.47 13.09 -22.32
N VAL A 209 -8.78 14.24 -22.29
CA VAL A 209 -7.92 14.63 -21.16
C VAL A 209 -8.73 14.74 -19.87
N LEU A 210 -9.89 15.41 -19.90
CA LEU A 210 -10.76 15.50 -18.73
C LEU A 210 -11.24 14.12 -18.25
N LEU A 211 -11.60 13.22 -19.19
CA LEU A 211 -12.01 11.86 -18.85
C LEU A 211 -10.86 11.02 -18.26
N VAL A 212 -9.63 11.19 -18.71
CA VAL A 212 -8.46 10.54 -18.08
C VAL A 212 -8.28 11.03 -16.64
N TYR A 213 -8.44 12.33 -16.37
CA TYR A 213 -8.38 12.84 -15.00
C TYR A 213 -9.48 12.25 -14.11
N ILE A 214 -10.71 12.17 -14.62
CA ILE A 214 -11.83 11.56 -13.88
C ILE A 214 -11.57 10.06 -13.66
N LEU A 215 -11.04 9.37 -14.68
CA LEU A 215 -10.66 7.96 -14.60
C LEU A 215 -9.62 7.72 -13.50
N ASP A 216 -8.52 8.45 -13.50
CA ASP A 216 -7.45 8.36 -12.50
C ASP A 216 -7.98 8.61 -11.08
N PHE A 217 -8.89 9.57 -10.92
CA PHE A 217 -9.49 9.90 -9.62
C PHE A 217 -10.44 8.79 -9.16
N ALA A 218 -11.19 8.20 -10.09
CA ALA A 218 -12.09 7.08 -9.81
C ALA A 218 -11.30 5.80 -9.45
N ILE A 219 -10.26 5.47 -10.21
CA ILE A 219 -9.37 4.33 -9.94
C ILE A 219 -8.69 4.50 -8.57
N ALA A 220 -8.18 5.69 -8.25
CA ALA A 220 -7.58 5.97 -6.95
C ALA A 220 -8.59 5.84 -5.79
N THR A 221 -9.84 6.26 -6.01
CA THR A 221 -10.95 6.10 -5.04
C THR A 221 -11.22 4.62 -4.76
N VAL A 222 -11.37 3.81 -5.81
CA VAL A 222 -11.59 2.36 -5.67
C VAL A 222 -10.39 1.68 -5.02
N GLN A 223 -9.17 2.07 -5.39
CA GLN A 223 -7.95 1.51 -4.82
C GLN A 223 -7.86 1.76 -3.32
N ALA A 224 -8.11 3.00 -2.88
CA ALA A 224 -8.09 3.35 -1.46
C ALA A 224 -9.16 2.58 -0.69
N ALA A 225 -10.39 2.53 -1.23
CA ALA A 225 -11.50 1.85 -0.58
C ALA A 225 -11.29 0.33 -0.48
N ILE A 226 -10.81 -0.33 -1.55
CA ILE A 226 -10.49 -1.77 -1.54
C ILE A 226 -9.37 -2.09 -0.54
N ARG A 227 -8.31 -1.28 -0.49
CA ARG A 227 -7.20 -1.52 0.45
C ARG A 227 -7.64 -1.40 1.91
N ALA A 228 -8.43 -0.37 2.22
CA ALA A 228 -9.01 -0.22 3.56
C ALA A 228 -9.95 -1.38 3.88
N TYR A 229 -10.79 -1.80 2.93
CA TYR A 229 -11.70 -2.93 3.07
C TYR A 229 -10.99 -4.25 3.38
N ILE A 230 -9.87 -4.54 2.70
CA ILE A 230 -9.07 -5.75 2.97
C ILE A 230 -8.52 -5.74 4.40
N LEU A 231 -8.06 -4.59 4.90
CA LEU A 231 -7.51 -4.48 6.27
C LEU A 231 -8.61 -4.54 7.34
N ASP A 232 -9.75 -3.88 7.10
CA ASP A 232 -10.84 -3.79 8.06
C ASP A 232 -11.60 -5.12 8.21
N CYS A 233 -11.67 -5.95 7.17
CA CYS A 233 -12.35 -7.26 7.20
C CYS A 233 -11.40 -8.43 7.51
N ALA A 234 -10.08 -8.25 7.45
CA ALA A 234 -9.13 -9.31 7.80
C ALA A 234 -8.89 -9.35 9.32
N PRO A 235 -8.95 -10.52 9.97
CA PRO A 235 -8.57 -10.66 11.37
C PRO A 235 -7.13 -10.18 11.60
N SER A 236 -6.87 -9.51 12.72
CA SER A 236 -5.57 -8.87 13.00
C SER A 236 -4.38 -9.84 12.92
N HIS A 237 -4.54 -11.09 13.37
CA HIS A 237 -3.51 -12.14 13.27
C HIS A 237 -3.29 -12.66 11.84
N GLN A 238 -4.22 -12.42 10.92
CA GLN A 238 -4.16 -12.86 9.53
C GLN A 238 -3.91 -11.71 8.52
N GLN A 239 -3.68 -10.47 8.97
CA GLN A 239 -3.47 -9.32 8.09
C GLN A 239 -2.28 -9.50 7.14
N GLU A 240 -1.18 -10.12 7.60
CA GLU A 240 -0.05 -10.46 6.74
C GLU A 240 -0.44 -11.46 5.64
N THR A 241 -1.28 -12.44 5.99
CA THR A 241 -1.81 -13.42 5.03
C THR A 241 -2.73 -12.74 4.01
N ALA A 242 -3.63 -11.86 4.46
CA ALA A 242 -4.50 -11.08 3.57
C ALA A 242 -3.68 -10.21 2.60
N ASN A 243 -2.62 -9.54 3.09
CA ASN A 243 -1.73 -8.73 2.26
C ASN A 243 -0.95 -9.57 1.23
N SER A 244 -0.56 -10.79 1.60
CA SER A 244 0.06 -11.76 0.69
C SER A 244 -0.90 -12.20 -0.43
N PHE A 245 -2.16 -12.53 -0.09
CA PHE A 245 -3.19 -12.83 -1.08
C PHE A 245 -3.48 -11.64 -2.00
N ALA A 246 -3.54 -10.42 -1.45
CA ALA A 246 -3.71 -9.20 -2.22
C ALA A 246 -2.57 -9.00 -3.24
N SER A 247 -1.32 -9.21 -2.81
CA SER A 247 -0.15 -9.12 -3.68
C SER A 247 -0.19 -10.13 -4.84
N ARG A 248 -0.65 -11.35 -4.56
CA ARG A 248 -0.86 -12.38 -5.60
C ARG A 248 -1.98 -12.01 -6.56
N ALA A 249 -3.11 -11.51 -6.05
CA ALA A 249 -4.23 -11.05 -6.85
C ALA A 249 -3.82 -9.90 -7.77
N ILE A 250 -2.97 -8.98 -7.29
CA ILE A 250 -2.39 -7.90 -8.11
C ILE A 250 -1.59 -8.48 -9.28
N GLY A 251 -0.68 -9.41 -9.01
CA GLY A 251 0.16 -10.02 -10.04
C GLY A 251 -0.66 -10.78 -11.10
N ILE A 252 -1.67 -11.54 -10.67
CA ILE A 252 -2.59 -12.25 -11.58
C ILE A 252 -3.38 -11.25 -12.43
N GLY A 253 -3.91 -10.19 -11.83
CA GLY A 253 -4.64 -9.14 -12.56
C GLY A 253 -3.80 -8.48 -13.65
N ASN A 254 -2.54 -8.16 -13.36
CA ASN A 254 -1.61 -7.60 -14.35
C ASN A 254 -1.34 -8.58 -15.51
N ILE A 255 -1.13 -9.87 -15.22
CA ILE A 255 -0.94 -10.90 -16.25
C ILE A 255 -2.17 -10.99 -17.15
N ILE A 256 -3.37 -11.04 -16.57
CA ILE A 256 -4.64 -11.09 -17.33
C ILE A 256 -4.77 -9.86 -18.23
N ALA A 257 -4.49 -8.67 -17.69
CA ALA A 257 -4.61 -7.42 -18.42
C ALA A 257 -3.66 -7.34 -19.62
N TYR A 258 -2.38 -7.67 -19.42
CA TYR A 258 -1.38 -7.63 -20.49
C TYR A 258 -1.54 -8.77 -21.49
N LEU A 259 -2.02 -9.93 -21.06
CA LEU A 259 -2.39 -11.03 -21.96
C LEU A 259 -3.57 -10.62 -22.85
N ALA A 260 -4.62 -10.04 -22.28
CA ALA A 260 -5.73 -9.49 -23.06
C ALA A 260 -5.23 -8.41 -24.03
N GLY A 261 -4.32 -7.54 -23.57
CA GLY A 261 -3.69 -6.51 -24.40
C GLY A 261 -2.78 -7.04 -25.51
N TYR A 262 -2.31 -8.28 -25.44
CA TYR A 262 -1.48 -8.90 -26.48
C TYR A 262 -2.34 -9.56 -27.58
N VAL A 263 -3.45 -10.19 -27.18
CA VAL A 263 -4.35 -10.87 -28.11
C VAL A 263 -5.05 -9.87 -29.03
N ASP A 264 -5.22 -10.25 -30.30
CA ASP A 264 -6.03 -9.51 -31.27
C ASP A 264 -7.53 -9.60 -30.96
N LEU A 265 -7.95 -8.88 -29.92
CA LEU A 265 -9.33 -8.88 -29.42
C LEU A 265 -10.36 -8.51 -30.51
N PRO A 266 -10.15 -7.49 -31.37
CA PRO A 266 -11.10 -7.17 -32.44
C PRO A 266 -11.43 -8.35 -33.38
N LYS A 267 -10.47 -9.27 -33.60
CA LYS A 267 -10.69 -10.45 -34.42
C LYS A 267 -11.63 -11.48 -33.78
N TYR A 268 -11.58 -11.63 -32.45
CA TYR A 268 -12.37 -12.65 -31.72
C TYR A 268 -13.66 -12.09 -31.12
N LEU A 269 -13.64 -10.84 -30.66
CA LEU A 269 -14.70 -10.15 -29.92
C LEU A 269 -15.27 -8.96 -30.70
N TRP A 270 -15.43 -9.13 -32.01
CA TRP A 270 -15.90 -8.09 -32.95
C TRP A 270 -17.26 -7.46 -32.56
N ILE A 271 -18.12 -8.20 -31.85
CA ILE A 271 -19.42 -7.70 -31.35
C ILE A 271 -19.27 -6.57 -30.32
N PHE A 272 -18.20 -6.57 -29.53
CA PHE A 272 -18.04 -5.64 -28.40
C PHE A 272 -17.29 -4.36 -28.78
N GLY A 273 -16.65 -4.31 -29.94
CA GLY A 273 -16.00 -3.09 -30.43
C GLY A 273 -15.15 -3.31 -31.66
N ASN A 274 -14.87 -2.21 -32.35
CA ASN A 274 -14.07 -2.21 -33.60
C ASN A 274 -12.58 -1.97 -33.36
N THR A 275 -12.20 -1.53 -32.15
CA THR A 275 -10.81 -1.18 -31.81
C THR A 275 -10.39 -1.93 -30.57
N GLN A 276 -9.11 -2.26 -30.48
CA GLN A 276 -8.54 -2.96 -29.34
C GLN A 276 -8.82 -2.26 -28.00
N PHE A 277 -8.66 -0.93 -27.93
CA PHE A 277 -8.90 -0.16 -26.70
C PHE A 277 -10.34 -0.29 -26.18
N LYS A 278 -11.35 -0.21 -27.07
CA LYS A 278 -12.77 -0.40 -26.69
C LYS A 278 -13.04 -1.74 -26.03
N ILE A 279 -12.54 -2.82 -26.62
CA ILE A 279 -12.77 -4.16 -26.09
C ILE A 279 -12.01 -4.33 -24.76
N LEU A 280 -10.77 -3.85 -24.67
CA LEU A 280 -10.00 -3.87 -23.42
C LEU A 280 -10.70 -3.10 -22.29
N SER A 281 -11.22 -1.91 -22.59
CA SER A 281 -11.98 -1.12 -21.62
C SER A 281 -13.22 -1.87 -21.14
N LEU A 282 -13.97 -2.54 -22.03
CA LEU A 282 -15.12 -3.35 -21.62
C LEU A 282 -14.73 -4.56 -20.77
N VAL A 283 -13.64 -5.25 -21.12
CA VAL A 283 -13.10 -6.37 -20.33
C VAL A 283 -12.69 -5.88 -18.93
N ALA A 284 -12.01 -4.74 -18.83
CA ALA A 284 -11.66 -4.13 -17.55
C ALA A 284 -12.89 -3.73 -16.74
N CYS A 285 -13.89 -3.10 -17.36
CA CYS A 285 -15.15 -2.75 -16.71
C CYS A 285 -15.88 -3.97 -16.17
N PHE A 286 -15.97 -5.05 -16.96
CA PHE A 286 -16.58 -6.30 -16.54
C PHE A 286 -15.80 -6.94 -15.39
N ALA A 287 -14.47 -7.10 -15.53
CA ALA A 287 -13.62 -7.67 -14.50
C ALA A 287 -13.72 -6.90 -13.18
N LEU A 288 -13.62 -5.56 -13.22
CA LEU A 288 -13.73 -4.72 -12.03
C LEU A 288 -15.13 -4.80 -11.40
N SER A 289 -16.19 -4.66 -12.20
CA SER A 289 -17.57 -4.69 -11.68
C SER A 289 -17.91 -6.03 -11.05
N THR A 290 -17.58 -7.14 -11.73
CA THR A 290 -17.86 -8.49 -11.23
C THR A 290 -17.06 -8.79 -9.98
N THR A 291 -15.77 -8.50 -9.95
CA THR A 291 -14.92 -8.79 -8.77
C THR A 291 -15.33 -7.94 -7.56
N VAL A 292 -15.58 -6.64 -7.72
CA VAL A 292 -16.05 -5.77 -6.64
C VAL A 292 -17.43 -6.20 -6.15
N THR A 293 -18.35 -6.58 -7.05
CA THR A 293 -19.67 -7.06 -6.67
C THR A 293 -19.58 -8.37 -5.89
N ILE A 294 -18.75 -9.32 -6.34
CA ILE A 294 -18.54 -10.60 -5.63
C ILE A 294 -17.95 -10.35 -4.24
N SER A 295 -16.86 -9.58 -4.12
CA SER A 295 -16.25 -9.29 -2.82
C SER A 295 -17.21 -8.54 -1.88
N SER A 296 -18.00 -7.60 -2.41
CA SER A 296 -18.95 -6.81 -1.60
C SER A 296 -20.19 -7.63 -1.21
N ALA A 297 -20.64 -8.57 -2.03
CA ALA A 297 -21.80 -9.40 -1.73
C ALA A 297 -21.48 -10.56 -0.77
N THR A 298 -20.27 -11.12 -0.86
CA THR A 298 -19.86 -12.31 -0.09
C THR A 298 -19.37 -11.97 1.32
N ILE A 299 -18.67 -10.85 1.50
CA ILE A 299 -18.00 -10.53 2.76
C ILE A 299 -18.76 -9.43 3.45
N LYS A 300 -19.46 -9.76 4.54
CA LYS A 300 -20.17 -8.79 5.39
C LYS A 300 -19.17 -7.90 6.12
N GLU A 301 -19.32 -6.60 5.89
CA GLU A 301 -18.63 -5.56 6.64
C GLU A 301 -19.35 -5.36 7.98
N ARG A 302 -18.60 -5.08 9.06
CA ARG A 302 -19.17 -4.74 10.37
C ARG A 302 -20.07 -3.52 10.23
N ASP A 303 -21.25 -3.54 10.85
CA ASP A 303 -22.16 -2.38 10.81
C ASP A 303 -21.52 -1.22 11.60
N PRO A 304 -21.20 -0.09 10.94
CA PRO A 304 -20.55 1.03 11.60
C PRO A 304 -21.54 1.83 12.48
N SER A 305 -22.84 1.54 12.45
CA SER A 305 -23.88 2.30 13.16
C SER A 305 -23.75 2.22 14.68
N ASP A 306 -23.14 1.14 15.18
CA ASP A 306 -22.97 0.89 16.62
C ASP A 306 -21.63 1.43 17.17
N GLU A 307 -20.76 1.96 16.30
CA GLU A 307 -19.48 2.52 16.73
C GLU A 307 -19.62 3.98 17.23
N PRO A 308 -19.08 4.31 18.42
CA PRO A 308 -19.09 5.67 18.94
C PRO A 308 -18.40 6.64 17.97
N ILE A 309 -18.95 7.85 17.87
CA ILE A 309 -18.42 8.89 16.98
C ILE A 309 -17.02 9.30 17.47
N PRO A 310 -15.96 9.19 16.65
CA PRO A 310 -14.63 9.63 17.07
C PRO A 310 -14.65 11.13 17.43
N PRO A 311 -14.15 11.53 18.61
CA PRO A 311 -14.22 12.91 19.09
C PRO A 311 -13.46 13.92 18.19
N ASP A 312 -12.54 13.45 17.34
CA ASP A 312 -11.72 14.26 16.43
C ASP A 312 -12.15 14.25 14.94
N ALA A 313 -13.44 14.00 14.66
CA ALA A 313 -14.01 14.08 13.31
C ALA A 313 -13.89 15.47 12.62
N LYS A 314 -13.32 16.49 13.28
CA LYS A 314 -13.10 17.84 12.75
C LYS A 314 -11.77 18.06 12.02
N SER A 315 -10.85 17.09 12.03
CA SER A 315 -9.62 17.21 11.24
C SER A 315 -9.93 17.08 9.74
N GLY A 316 -9.96 18.22 9.04
CA GLY A 316 -10.08 18.26 7.58
C GLY A 316 -8.79 17.84 6.88
N LEU A 317 -8.80 17.75 5.55
CA LEU A 317 -7.62 17.44 4.73
C LEU A 317 -6.40 18.31 5.09
N ILE A 318 -6.62 19.59 5.40
CA ILE A 318 -5.56 20.51 5.80
C ILE A 318 -4.89 20.08 7.11
N ALA A 319 -5.67 19.59 8.08
CA ALA A 319 -5.13 19.07 9.32
C ALA A 319 -4.31 17.80 9.08
N PHE A 320 -4.80 16.89 8.22
CA PHE A 320 -4.06 15.70 7.79
C PHE A 320 -2.73 16.07 7.11
N PHE A 321 -2.73 16.96 6.11
CA PHE A 321 -1.48 17.39 5.44
C PHE A 321 -0.54 18.14 6.39
N LYS A 322 -1.06 18.94 7.32
CA LYS A 322 -0.25 19.61 8.35
C LYS A 322 0.37 18.60 9.31
N GLN A 323 -0.36 17.55 9.69
CA GLN A 323 0.13 16.45 10.52
C GLN A 323 1.20 15.65 9.77
N VAL A 324 0.95 15.24 8.52
CA VAL A 324 1.95 14.58 7.65
C VAL A 324 3.23 15.41 7.56
N PHE A 325 3.12 16.72 7.29
CA PHE A 325 4.29 17.60 7.18
C PHE A 325 5.04 17.76 8.51
N THR A 326 4.32 17.84 9.63
CA THR A 326 4.91 17.89 10.97
C THR A 326 5.62 16.58 11.31
N SER A 327 5.02 15.46 10.92
CA SER A 327 5.55 14.11 11.15
C SER A 327 6.75 13.79 10.26
N ILE A 328 6.82 14.28 9.02
CA ILE A 328 8.01 14.20 8.15
C ILE A 328 9.25 14.74 8.88
N ARG A 329 9.10 15.82 9.65
CA ARG A 329 10.20 16.41 10.44
C ARG A 329 10.62 15.58 11.65
N ARG A 330 9.74 14.71 12.15
CA ARG A 330 9.95 13.86 13.34
C ARG A 330 10.23 12.39 13.00
N LEU A 331 10.40 12.07 11.71
CA LEU A 331 10.58 10.70 11.27
C LEU A 331 11.83 10.05 11.88
N PRO A 332 11.73 8.77 12.24
CA PRO A 332 12.89 7.92 12.48
C PRO A 332 13.95 8.03 11.36
N PRO A 333 15.26 8.03 11.69
CA PRO A 333 16.33 8.18 10.71
C PRO A 333 16.32 7.12 9.61
N LEU A 334 15.99 5.86 9.91
CA LEU A 334 15.98 4.80 8.90
C LEU A 334 14.75 4.92 7.98
N THR A 335 13.56 5.12 8.53
CA THR A 335 12.34 5.41 7.75
C THR A 335 12.55 6.63 6.83
N ARG A 336 13.21 7.68 7.32
CA ARG A 336 13.57 8.85 6.51
C ARG A 336 14.49 8.48 5.35
N GLN A 337 15.53 7.68 5.59
CA GLN A 337 16.42 7.21 4.52
C GLN A 337 15.67 6.39 3.47
N VAL A 338 14.74 5.52 3.87
CA VAL A 338 13.89 4.76 2.94
C VAL A 338 13.04 5.70 2.08
N CYS A 339 12.38 6.69 2.70
CA CYS A 339 11.59 7.69 1.97
C CYS A 339 12.43 8.52 0.99
N GLU A 340 13.67 8.87 1.36
CA GLU A 340 14.61 9.58 0.48
C GLU A 340 15.01 8.72 -0.73
N VAL A 341 15.28 7.42 -0.53
CA VAL A 341 15.55 6.48 -1.64
C VAL A 341 14.34 6.37 -2.56
N GLU A 342 13.16 6.11 -2.00
CA GLU A 342 11.90 5.98 -2.76
C GLU A 342 11.63 7.24 -3.58
N PHE A 343 11.85 8.42 -3.00
CA PHE A 343 11.64 9.69 -3.69
C PHE A 343 12.43 9.76 -5.00
N PHE A 344 13.72 9.45 -4.99
CA PHE A 344 14.53 9.50 -6.20
C PHE A 344 14.29 8.30 -7.14
N ALA A 345 13.97 7.13 -6.59
CA ALA A 345 13.68 5.94 -7.37
C ALA A 345 12.41 6.11 -8.21
N TRP A 346 11.34 6.68 -7.63
CA TRP A 346 10.06 6.88 -8.31
C TRP A 346 10.10 7.93 -9.42
N ILE A 347 11.09 8.82 -9.45
CA ILE A 347 11.33 9.67 -10.63
C ILE A 347 11.67 8.81 -11.85
N GLY A 348 12.38 7.70 -11.66
CA GLY A 348 12.74 6.77 -12.73
C GLY A 348 11.66 5.72 -13.02
N PHE A 349 11.00 5.18 -12.00
CA PHE A 349 9.95 4.17 -12.19
C PHE A 349 8.72 4.73 -12.92
N PHE A 350 8.37 6.00 -12.69
CA PHE A 350 7.16 6.57 -13.26
C PHE A 350 7.14 6.61 -14.80
N PRO A 351 8.14 7.18 -15.50
CA PRO A 351 8.19 7.12 -16.96
C PRO A 351 8.18 5.69 -17.49
N GLN A 352 8.82 4.77 -16.77
CA GLN A 352 8.84 3.38 -17.14
C GLN A 352 7.42 2.75 -17.12
N LEU A 353 6.61 3.02 -16.09
CA LEU A 353 5.26 2.48 -15.99
C LEU A 353 4.36 2.89 -17.17
N PHE A 354 4.42 4.15 -17.61
CA PHE A 354 3.52 4.68 -18.63
C PHE A 354 4.07 4.63 -20.06
N TYR A 355 5.39 4.56 -20.23
CA TYR A 355 6.03 4.65 -21.56
C TYR A 355 6.63 3.34 -22.06
N SER A 356 6.70 2.28 -21.24
CA SER A 356 7.18 0.94 -21.64
C SER A 356 6.61 0.44 -22.95
N SER A 357 5.28 0.36 -23.04
CA SER A 357 4.59 -0.22 -24.21
C SER A 357 4.85 0.63 -25.45
N SER A 358 4.88 1.95 -25.27
CA SER A 358 5.12 2.90 -26.36
C SER A 358 6.58 2.93 -26.80
N TYR A 359 7.53 2.68 -25.89
CA TYR A 359 8.95 2.52 -26.23
C TYR A 359 9.17 1.29 -27.11
N VAL A 360 8.62 0.14 -26.71
CA VAL A 360 8.70 -1.10 -27.50
C VAL A 360 7.96 -0.92 -28.83
N GLY A 361 6.80 -0.24 -28.80
CA GLY A 361 6.04 0.10 -30.00
C GLY A 361 6.82 1.00 -30.96
N ASP A 362 7.53 2.02 -30.47
CA ASP A 362 8.36 2.89 -31.29
C ASP A 362 9.47 2.08 -31.98
N ILE A 363 10.12 1.13 -31.29
CA ILE A 363 11.11 0.22 -31.90
C ILE A 363 10.48 -0.63 -33.00
N TYR A 364 9.27 -1.13 -32.79
CA TYR A 364 8.56 -1.95 -33.77
C TYR A 364 8.23 -1.18 -35.06
N VAL A 365 7.81 0.09 -34.97
CA VAL A 365 7.40 0.87 -36.15
C VAL A 365 8.57 1.42 -36.97
N GLN A 366 9.76 1.64 -36.36
CA GLN A 366 10.89 2.30 -37.04
C GLN A 366 11.29 1.66 -38.39
N PRO A 367 11.44 0.33 -38.52
CA PRO A 367 11.83 -0.29 -39.80
C PRO A 367 10.80 -0.02 -40.90
N TYR A 368 9.51 -0.19 -40.59
CA TYR A 368 8.41 0.03 -41.54
C TYR A 368 8.32 1.48 -42.01
N LEU A 369 8.48 2.44 -41.10
CA LEU A 369 8.47 3.86 -41.44
C LEU A 369 9.70 4.27 -42.27
N THR A 370 10.83 3.60 -42.09
CA THR A 370 12.06 3.86 -42.87
C THR A 370 11.94 3.31 -44.29
N GLU A 371 11.31 2.14 -44.44
CA GLU A 371 11.04 1.52 -45.75
C GLU A 371 9.98 2.30 -46.54
N ASN A 372 8.91 2.75 -45.88
CA ASN A 372 7.82 3.49 -46.51
C ASN A 372 7.54 4.81 -45.76
N PRO A 373 8.25 5.91 -46.11
CA PRO A 373 8.10 7.19 -45.40
C PRO A 373 6.76 7.92 -45.63
N ASN A 374 6.01 7.56 -46.68
CA ASN A 374 4.79 8.25 -47.10
C ASN A 374 3.51 7.41 -46.88
N MET A 375 3.42 6.72 -45.74
CA MET A 375 2.20 5.99 -45.36
C MET A 375 1.01 6.94 -45.15
N THR A 376 -0.18 6.48 -45.48
CA THR A 376 -1.41 7.20 -45.16
C THR A 376 -1.68 7.20 -43.65
N PRO A 377 -2.43 8.18 -43.11
CA PRO A 377 -2.74 8.22 -41.68
C PRO A 377 -3.41 6.94 -41.14
N ALA A 378 -4.24 6.28 -41.96
CA ALA A 378 -4.91 5.04 -41.58
C ALA A 378 -3.94 3.86 -41.47
N GLU A 379 -2.99 3.73 -42.41
CA GLU A 379 -1.94 2.70 -42.35
C GLU A 379 -1.01 2.91 -41.16
N ILE A 380 -0.70 4.18 -40.83
CA ILE A 380 0.08 4.53 -39.64
C ILE A 380 -0.65 4.08 -38.38
N ASP A 381 -1.95 4.35 -38.25
CA ASP A 381 -2.72 3.95 -37.09
C ASP A 381 -2.82 2.43 -36.93
N GLU A 382 -3.02 1.68 -38.02
CA GLU A 382 -2.99 0.22 -38.00
C GLU A 382 -1.62 -0.34 -37.57
N LEU A 383 -0.54 0.28 -38.08
CA LEU A 383 0.82 -0.09 -37.71
C LEU A 383 1.08 0.14 -36.21
N TYR A 384 0.65 1.28 -35.67
CA TYR A 384 0.76 1.59 -34.24
C TYR A 384 -0.14 0.70 -33.35
N GLU A 385 -1.28 0.23 -33.84
CA GLU A 385 -2.10 -0.76 -33.14
C GLU A 385 -1.33 -2.08 -32.98
N LYS A 386 -0.73 -2.59 -34.08
CA LYS A 386 0.16 -3.77 -34.02
C LYS A 386 1.35 -3.55 -33.09
N ALA A 387 1.97 -2.37 -33.15
CA ALA A 387 3.08 -2.00 -32.29
C ALA A 387 2.68 -2.01 -30.80
N THR A 388 1.47 -1.54 -30.48
CA THR A 388 0.93 -1.54 -29.11
C THR A 388 0.80 -2.96 -28.57
N ARG A 389 0.38 -3.92 -29.38
CA ARG A 389 0.31 -5.35 -29.00
C ARG A 389 1.67 -5.96 -28.70
N VAL A 390 2.69 -5.58 -29.46
CA VAL A 390 4.07 -6.01 -29.17
C VAL A 390 4.58 -5.38 -27.87
N GLY A 391 4.19 -4.13 -27.60
CA GLY A 391 4.47 -3.46 -26.33
C GLY A 391 3.77 -4.09 -25.13
N THR A 392 2.50 -4.50 -25.27
CA THR A 392 1.76 -5.20 -24.22
C THR A 392 2.34 -6.58 -23.93
N PHE A 393 2.88 -7.28 -24.94
CA PHE A 393 3.63 -8.51 -24.73
C PHE A 393 4.88 -8.31 -23.86
N ALA A 394 5.61 -7.20 -24.04
CA ALA A 394 6.74 -6.88 -23.17
C ALA A 394 6.29 -6.64 -21.72
N LEU A 395 5.15 -5.95 -21.52
CA LEU A 395 4.54 -5.77 -20.20
C LEU A 395 4.05 -7.09 -19.58
N LEU A 396 3.58 -8.04 -20.39
CA LEU A 396 3.25 -9.40 -19.94
C LEU A 396 4.47 -10.12 -19.36
N MET A 397 5.61 -10.09 -20.08
CA MET A 397 6.86 -10.68 -19.58
C MET A 397 7.36 -9.98 -18.30
N TYR A 398 7.18 -8.67 -18.21
CA TYR A 398 7.42 -7.89 -16.99
C TYR A 398 6.55 -8.36 -15.81
N ALA A 399 5.24 -8.54 -16.01
CA ALA A 399 4.33 -9.01 -14.97
C ALA A 399 4.65 -10.44 -14.50
N ILE A 400 4.96 -11.34 -15.43
CA ILE A 400 5.38 -12.72 -15.12
C ILE A 400 6.68 -12.70 -14.30
N THR A 401 7.66 -11.91 -14.72
CA THR A 401 8.94 -11.80 -14.02
C THR A 401 8.73 -11.22 -12.63
N SER A 402 7.94 -10.15 -12.50
CA SER A 402 7.63 -9.53 -11.21
C SER A 402 6.91 -10.49 -10.26
N LEU A 403 5.91 -11.25 -10.74
CA LEU A 403 5.20 -12.21 -9.91
C LEU A 403 6.12 -13.36 -9.47
N SER A 404 6.94 -13.85 -10.40
CA SER A 404 7.92 -14.90 -10.12
C SER A 404 8.92 -14.45 -9.05
N VAL A 405 9.46 -13.23 -9.16
CA VAL A 405 10.38 -12.67 -8.17
C VAL A 405 9.66 -12.45 -6.83
N ASN A 406 8.44 -11.88 -6.83
CA ASN A 406 7.69 -11.67 -5.58
C ASN A 406 7.46 -12.98 -4.80
N ILE A 407 7.21 -14.09 -5.51
CA ILE A 407 7.03 -15.41 -4.90
C ILE A 407 8.36 -16.03 -4.47
N LEU A 408 9.40 -15.95 -5.31
CA LEU A 408 10.63 -16.71 -5.12
C LEU A 408 11.68 -15.99 -4.27
N LEU A 409 11.75 -14.67 -4.35
CA LEU A 409 12.80 -13.85 -3.75
C LEU A 409 12.87 -13.94 -2.22
N PRO A 410 11.75 -13.98 -1.47
CA PRO A 410 11.81 -14.19 -0.02
C PRO A 410 12.54 -15.48 0.39
N PHE A 411 12.60 -16.49 -0.49
CA PHE A 411 13.31 -17.74 -0.22
C PHE A 411 14.84 -17.65 -0.38
N PHE A 412 15.35 -16.62 -1.05
CA PHE A 412 16.79 -16.44 -1.32
C PHE A 412 17.48 -15.43 -0.41
N ILE A 413 16.69 -14.60 0.31
CA ILE A 413 17.20 -13.56 1.20
C ILE A 413 17.19 -14.09 2.62
N THR A 414 18.35 -14.04 3.29
CA THR A 414 18.45 -14.41 4.70
C THR A 414 17.55 -13.48 5.53
N PRO A 415 16.68 -14.02 6.42
CA PRO A 415 15.93 -13.19 7.36
C PRO A 415 16.91 -12.36 8.17
N SER A 416 16.97 -11.05 7.90
CA SER A 416 17.91 -10.15 8.57
C SER A 416 17.35 -9.64 9.91
N TYR A 417 16.10 -9.99 10.22
CA TYR A 417 15.33 -9.49 11.35
C TYR A 417 14.59 -10.65 12.02
N ASP A 418 15.33 -11.65 12.50
CA ASP A 418 14.76 -12.49 13.55
C ASP A 418 14.48 -11.59 14.75
N ALA A 419 13.23 -11.64 15.23
CA ALA A 419 12.86 -11.00 16.49
C ALA A 419 13.89 -11.41 17.55
N PRO A 420 14.35 -10.50 18.43
CA PRO A 420 15.30 -10.87 19.47
C PRO A 420 14.70 -12.04 20.24
N SER A 421 15.32 -13.21 20.10
CA SER A 421 15.14 -14.32 21.01
C SER A 421 15.32 -13.73 22.39
N SER A 422 14.20 -13.64 23.12
CA SER A 422 14.15 -13.23 24.51
C SER A 422 15.23 -14.00 25.25
N SER A 423 16.35 -13.31 25.51
CA SER A 423 17.54 -13.88 26.14
C SER A 423 17.29 -13.98 27.64
N ALA A 424 16.26 -14.74 28.02
CA ALA A 424 15.87 -15.06 29.38
C ALA A 424 14.87 -16.23 29.41
N SER A 425 15.17 -17.35 28.73
CA SER A 425 14.65 -18.65 29.17
C SER A 425 15.68 -19.75 28.95
N ILE A 426 16.40 -20.08 30.02
CA ILE A 426 17.12 -21.34 30.13
C ILE A 426 16.05 -22.42 30.33
N CYS A 427 15.40 -22.84 29.24
CA CYS A 427 14.85 -24.19 29.06
C CYS A 427 14.29 -24.34 27.64
N SER A 428 15.04 -25.06 26.80
CA SER A 428 14.57 -25.85 25.64
C SER A 428 13.22 -25.50 25.02
N HIS A 429 13.22 -24.67 23.96
CA HIS A 429 12.28 -24.84 22.85
C HIS A 429 13.07 -25.44 21.68
N LYS A 430 12.93 -26.75 21.46
CA LYS A 430 13.34 -27.38 20.19
C LYS A 430 12.49 -26.75 19.09
N SER A 431 13.05 -25.79 18.37
CA SER A 431 12.47 -25.34 17.10
C SER A 431 12.42 -26.54 16.17
N TYR A 432 11.22 -27.05 15.86
CA TYR A 432 11.02 -28.10 14.88
C TYR A 432 11.39 -27.53 13.49
N THR A 433 12.67 -27.60 13.14
CA THR A 433 13.13 -27.26 11.79
C THR A 433 12.64 -28.34 10.84
N THR A 434 11.58 -28.02 10.10
CA THR A 434 11.06 -28.89 9.04
C THR A 434 12.16 -29.13 7.99
N ARG A 435 12.10 -30.28 7.28
CA ARG A 435 13.02 -30.54 6.15
C ARG A 435 13.01 -29.40 5.11
N PHE A 436 11.88 -28.71 5.02
CA PHE A 436 11.69 -27.53 4.18
C PHE A 436 12.51 -26.31 4.66
N SER A 437 12.51 -26.00 5.96
CA SER A 437 13.35 -24.93 6.54
C SER A 437 14.85 -25.21 6.34
N ARG A 438 15.30 -26.44 6.53
CA ARG A 438 16.71 -26.81 6.27
C ARG A 438 17.11 -26.77 4.79
N PHE A 439 16.14 -26.94 3.88
CA PHE A 439 16.37 -26.79 2.43
C PHE A 439 16.44 -25.31 2.05
N MET A 440 15.52 -24.51 2.59
CA MET A 440 15.50 -23.05 2.51
C MET A 440 16.81 -22.40 2.98
N ASP A 441 17.35 -22.84 4.11
CA ASP A 441 18.63 -22.33 4.64
C ASP A 441 19.81 -22.63 3.72
N LYS A 442 19.73 -23.70 2.89
CA LYS A 442 20.74 -24.02 1.87
C LYS A 442 20.59 -23.22 0.58
N LEU A 443 19.40 -22.65 0.32
CA LEU A 443 19.11 -21.80 -0.83
C LEU A 443 19.43 -20.33 -0.58
N ALA A 444 19.50 -19.90 0.68
CA ALA A 444 19.90 -18.55 1.05
C ALA A 444 21.35 -18.27 0.61
N ILE A 445 21.55 -17.21 -0.18
CA ILE A 445 22.89 -16.82 -0.66
C ILE A 445 23.63 -16.12 0.48
N PRO A 446 24.80 -16.62 0.94
CA PRO A 446 25.55 -15.99 2.01
C PRO A 446 25.94 -14.56 1.63
N GLY A 447 25.39 -13.56 2.34
CA GLY A 447 25.73 -12.14 2.15
C GLY A 447 24.76 -11.31 1.31
N LEU A 448 23.66 -11.90 0.79
CA LEU A 448 22.56 -11.15 0.17
C LEU A 448 21.51 -10.78 1.23
N ASN A 449 21.73 -9.66 1.92
CA ASN A 449 20.73 -9.08 2.81
C ASN A 449 19.68 -8.28 2.00
N LEU A 450 18.52 -8.00 2.61
CA LEU A 450 17.41 -7.29 1.96
C LEU A 450 17.83 -5.96 1.31
N ARG A 451 18.75 -5.22 1.95
CA ARG A 451 19.22 -3.92 1.49
C ARG A 451 20.16 -4.01 0.31
N ARG A 452 21.05 -5.00 0.29
CA ARG A 452 21.91 -5.31 -0.86
C ARG A 452 21.07 -5.78 -2.04
N ALA A 453 20.06 -6.60 -1.80
CA ALA A 453 19.11 -7.00 -2.84
C ALA A 453 18.39 -5.78 -3.43
N TRP A 454 17.93 -4.85 -2.59
CA TRP A 454 17.32 -3.60 -3.02
C TRP A 454 18.30 -2.63 -3.72
N LEU A 455 19.56 -2.57 -3.30
CA LEU A 455 20.61 -1.82 -3.99
C LEU A 455 20.85 -2.39 -5.40
N VAL A 456 21.02 -3.71 -5.49
CA VAL A 456 21.21 -4.41 -6.77
C VAL A 456 20.01 -4.20 -7.69
N SER A 457 18.79 -4.16 -7.15
CA SER A 457 17.60 -3.90 -7.95
C SER A 457 17.59 -2.49 -8.55
N HIS A 458 18.02 -1.46 -7.82
CA HIS A 458 18.16 -0.11 -8.37
C HIS A 458 19.25 -0.03 -9.44
N LEU A 459 20.39 -0.70 -9.24
CA LEU A 459 21.46 -0.75 -10.24
C LEU A 459 21.02 -1.49 -11.50
N LEU A 460 20.28 -2.60 -11.34
CA LEU A 460 19.67 -3.33 -12.45
C LEU A 460 18.70 -2.44 -13.22
N PHE A 461 17.81 -1.73 -12.52
CA PHE A 461 16.88 -0.79 -13.14
C PHE A 461 17.61 0.30 -13.92
N ALA A 462 18.59 0.97 -13.32
CA ALA A 462 19.35 2.01 -13.99
C ALA A 462 20.09 1.48 -15.22
N GLY A 463 20.72 0.31 -15.12
CA GLY A 463 21.36 -0.37 -16.25
C GLY A 463 20.37 -0.67 -17.38
N CYS A 464 19.16 -1.13 -17.05
CA CYS A 464 18.09 -1.32 -18.02
C CYS A 464 17.70 0.02 -18.67
N MET A 465 17.45 1.06 -17.88
CA MET A 465 17.07 2.39 -18.39
C MET A 465 18.12 2.99 -19.34
N PHE A 466 19.42 2.91 -19.03
CA PHE A 466 20.44 3.39 -19.97
C PHE A 466 20.55 2.55 -21.23
N SER A 467 20.34 1.23 -21.12
CA SER A 467 20.36 0.32 -22.26
C SER A 467 19.25 0.64 -23.27
N THR A 468 18.19 1.33 -22.87
CA THR A 468 17.08 1.71 -23.77
C THR A 468 17.54 2.57 -24.94
N LEU A 469 18.63 3.34 -24.79
CA LEU A 469 19.24 4.18 -25.83
C LEU A 469 19.94 3.36 -26.93
N ILE A 470 20.37 2.14 -26.60
CA ILE A 470 21.21 1.29 -27.44
C ILE A 470 20.37 0.23 -28.14
N VAL A 471 19.37 -0.32 -27.43
CA VAL A 471 18.53 -1.41 -27.92
C VAL A 471 17.66 -0.95 -29.10
N ARG A 472 17.72 -1.71 -30.19
CA ARG A 472 16.95 -1.49 -31.43
C ARG A 472 16.15 -2.70 -31.89
N SER A 473 16.23 -3.82 -31.17
CA SER A 473 15.48 -5.03 -31.48
C SER A 473 14.31 -5.19 -30.52
N ILE A 474 13.20 -5.74 -31.02
CA ILE A 474 12.01 -6.03 -30.22
C ILE A 474 12.37 -7.01 -29.10
N THR A 475 13.07 -8.10 -29.42
CA THR A 475 13.50 -9.10 -28.44
C THR A 475 14.38 -8.48 -27.34
N GLY A 476 15.31 -7.60 -27.71
CA GLY A 476 16.15 -6.90 -26.74
C GLY A 476 15.33 -5.98 -25.83
N ALA A 477 14.36 -5.27 -26.39
CA ALA A 477 13.48 -4.38 -25.62
C ALA A 477 12.56 -5.17 -24.69
N THR A 478 11.99 -6.29 -25.15
CA THR A 478 11.19 -7.20 -24.33
C THR A 478 11.98 -7.76 -23.15
N VAL A 479 13.22 -8.22 -23.38
CA VAL A 479 14.09 -8.71 -22.30
C VAL A 479 14.40 -7.61 -21.28
N LEU A 480 14.69 -6.40 -21.75
CA LEU A 480 14.95 -5.25 -20.89
C LEU A 480 13.75 -4.92 -20.00
N ILE A 481 12.55 -4.83 -20.57
CA ILE A 481 11.31 -4.58 -19.83
C ILE A 481 10.99 -5.73 -18.87
N ALA A 482 11.25 -6.98 -19.25
CA ALA A 482 11.10 -8.13 -18.37
C ALA A 482 12.02 -8.06 -17.14
N LEU A 483 13.30 -7.71 -17.33
CA LEU A 483 14.27 -7.55 -16.24
C LEU A 483 13.91 -6.43 -15.27
N VAL A 484 13.28 -5.36 -15.76
CA VAL A 484 12.71 -4.32 -14.89
C VAL A 484 11.67 -4.87 -13.92
N GLY A 485 10.99 -5.97 -14.26
CA GLY A 485 10.05 -6.68 -13.37
C GLY A 485 10.68 -7.16 -12.07
N VAL A 486 11.99 -7.51 -12.08
CA VAL A 486 12.74 -7.84 -10.87
C VAL A 486 12.84 -6.62 -9.96
N SER A 487 13.12 -5.46 -10.54
CA SER A 487 13.28 -4.20 -9.81
C SER A 487 11.96 -3.71 -9.24
N TRP A 488 10.87 -3.91 -9.98
CA TRP A 488 9.52 -3.63 -9.52
C TRP A 488 9.13 -4.46 -8.29
N ALA A 489 9.34 -5.78 -8.35
CA ALA A 489 9.04 -6.67 -7.23
C ALA A 489 9.80 -6.28 -5.95
N MET A 490 11.07 -5.90 -6.08
CA MET A 490 11.90 -5.43 -4.96
C MET A 490 11.40 -4.11 -4.37
N THR A 491 11.02 -3.16 -5.22
CA THR A 491 10.54 -1.83 -4.79
C THR A 491 9.18 -1.92 -4.08
N LEU A 492 8.33 -2.87 -4.46
CA LEU A 492 7.05 -3.08 -3.76
C LEU A 492 7.18 -3.78 -2.40
N TRP A 493 8.34 -4.36 -2.07
CA TRP A 493 8.51 -5.18 -0.87
C TRP A 493 9.57 -4.65 0.10
N ALA A 494 10.76 -4.31 -0.39
CA ALA A 494 11.89 -3.94 0.45
C ALA A 494 11.63 -2.71 1.35
N PRO A 495 11.02 -1.61 0.88
CA PRO A 495 10.74 -0.45 1.72
C PRO A 495 9.82 -0.80 2.90
N PHE A 496 8.73 -1.52 2.63
CA PHE A 496 7.78 -1.92 3.66
C PHE A 496 8.38 -2.91 4.66
N ALA A 497 9.19 -3.86 4.18
CA ALA A 497 9.89 -4.79 5.06
C ALA A 497 10.90 -4.08 5.97
N ILE A 498 11.64 -3.09 5.46
CA ILE A 498 12.59 -2.30 6.27
C ILE A 498 11.86 -1.42 7.29
N ILE A 499 10.80 -0.73 6.87
CA ILE A 499 10.01 0.14 7.75
C ILE A 499 9.33 -0.69 8.85
N SER A 500 8.70 -1.81 8.49
CA SER A 500 8.05 -2.72 9.45
C SER A 500 9.05 -3.26 10.48
N ALA A 501 10.24 -3.67 10.03
CA ALA A 501 11.29 -4.12 10.94
C ALA A 501 11.77 -3.00 11.90
N GLU A 502 11.88 -1.76 11.43
CA GLU A 502 12.22 -0.62 12.29
C GLU A 502 11.14 -0.35 13.34
N VAL A 503 9.88 -0.32 12.92
CA VAL A 503 8.73 -0.10 13.81
C VAL A 503 8.66 -1.18 14.87
N SER A 504 8.71 -2.46 14.48
CA SER A 504 8.70 -3.59 15.40
C SER A 504 9.85 -3.53 16.42
N LYS A 505 11.08 -3.20 16.00
CA LYS A 505 12.23 -3.06 16.91
C LYS A 505 12.04 -1.90 17.89
N ARG A 506 11.53 -0.74 17.43
CA ARG A 506 11.26 0.42 18.29
C ARG A 506 10.17 0.14 19.30
N ASP A 507 9.11 -0.56 18.89
CA ASP A 507 8.00 -0.94 19.78
C ASP A 507 8.46 -1.95 20.83
N ALA A 508 9.33 -2.90 20.46
CA ALA A 508 9.95 -3.81 21.43
C ALA A 508 10.78 -3.05 22.48
N VAL A 509 11.61 -2.08 22.06
CA VAL A 509 12.39 -1.23 22.98
C VAL A 509 11.49 -0.37 23.87
N ARG A 510 10.42 0.20 23.30
CA ARG A 510 9.44 1.01 24.03
C ARG A 510 8.74 0.18 25.10
N ARG A 511 8.26 -1.02 24.77
CA ARG A 511 7.67 -1.97 25.73
C ARG A 511 8.65 -2.35 26.83
N ALA A 512 9.91 -2.62 26.49
CA ALA A 512 10.95 -2.89 27.48
C ALA A 512 11.23 -1.69 28.42
N ARG A 513 11.03 -0.45 27.94
CA ARG A 513 11.13 0.77 28.78
C ARG A 513 9.87 1.02 29.61
N GLN A 514 8.68 0.76 29.08
CA GLN A 514 7.42 0.88 29.83
C GLN A 514 7.33 -0.15 30.96
N GLN A 515 7.81 -1.37 30.75
CA GLN A 515 7.99 -2.34 31.86
C GLN A 515 8.96 -1.85 32.94
N SER A 516 9.79 -0.83 32.67
CA SER A 516 10.71 -0.22 33.65
C SER A 516 10.11 0.99 34.40
N LEU A 517 9.03 1.60 33.89
CA LEU A 517 8.42 2.83 34.39
C LEU A 517 6.91 2.62 34.48
N VAL A 518 6.42 2.36 35.70
CA VAL A 518 4.99 2.22 35.97
C VAL A 518 4.30 3.57 35.75
N GLY A 519 3.38 3.66 34.78
CA GLY A 519 2.31 4.67 34.79
C GLY A 519 2.43 5.87 33.85
N GLU A 520 2.91 5.72 32.61
CA GLU A 520 2.60 6.69 31.54
C GLU A 520 2.02 5.96 30.32
N ASP A 521 0.69 5.98 30.24
CA ASP A 521 -0.05 5.73 29.00
C ASP A 521 0.17 6.93 28.08
N ASP A 522 0.89 6.73 26.97
CA ASP A 522 0.98 7.72 25.91
C ASP A 522 0.72 7.10 24.53
N LEU A 523 0.04 7.87 23.70
CA LEU A 523 -0.56 7.57 22.41
C LEU A 523 0.47 7.05 21.38
N GLY A 524 0.62 5.73 21.27
CA GLY A 524 1.57 5.10 20.36
C GLY A 524 1.02 4.62 19.02
N GLU A 525 -0.29 4.42 18.90
CA GLU A 525 -0.88 3.71 17.76
C GLU A 525 -1.01 4.59 16.49
N ASP A 526 -1.08 5.91 16.64
CA ASP A 526 -1.18 6.84 15.51
C ASP A 526 0.09 6.89 14.62
N GLN A 527 1.22 6.32 15.08
CA GLN A 527 2.50 6.51 14.41
C GLN A 527 2.66 5.64 13.15
N ALA A 528 2.11 4.43 13.12
CA ALA A 528 2.25 3.52 11.98
C ALA A 528 1.48 4.00 10.74
N GLY A 529 0.23 4.44 10.92
CA GLY A 529 -0.58 5.02 9.84
C GLY A 529 0.03 6.31 9.28
N ILE A 530 0.61 7.14 10.15
CA ILE A 530 1.36 8.34 9.75
C ILE A 530 2.62 7.97 8.95
N ILE A 531 3.41 6.99 9.41
CA ILE A 531 4.60 6.52 8.69
C ILE A 531 4.22 6.01 7.29
N LEU A 532 3.14 5.22 7.19
CA LEU A 532 2.64 4.70 5.92
C LEU A 532 2.15 5.84 4.99
N GLY A 533 1.48 6.84 5.55
CA GLY A 533 1.05 8.04 4.81
C GLY A 533 2.23 8.86 4.28
N ILE A 534 3.31 8.98 5.05
CA ILE A 534 4.53 9.67 4.61
C ILE A 534 5.23 8.90 3.48
N HIS A 535 5.34 7.58 3.61
CA HIS A 535 5.87 6.73 2.55
C HIS A 535 5.08 6.90 1.24
N ASN A 536 3.74 6.92 1.31
CA ASN A 536 2.92 7.15 0.12
C ASN A 536 3.18 8.54 -0.51
N MET A 537 3.42 9.56 0.31
CA MET A 537 3.78 10.89 -0.16
C MET A 537 5.15 10.89 -0.85
N SER A 538 6.16 10.22 -0.27
CA SER A 538 7.50 10.11 -0.86
C SER A 538 7.49 9.37 -2.19
N VAL A 539 6.48 8.52 -2.43
CA VAL A 539 6.24 7.85 -3.71
C VAL A 539 5.50 8.75 -4.70
N ALA A 540 4.48 9.50 -4.27
CA ALA A 540 3.61 10.27 -5.18
C ALA A 540 4.22 11.61 -5.64
N ALA A 541 4.82 12.39 -4.73
CA ALA A 541 5.43 13.68 -5.07
C ALA A 541 6.49 13.64 -6.20
N PRO A 542 7.45 12.71 -6.22
CA PRO A 542 8.47 12.68 -7.28
C PRO A 542 7.90 12.37 -8.66
N GLN A 543 6.73 11.73 -8.75
CA GLN A 543 6.11 11.42 -10.03
C GLN A 543 5.69 12.71 -10.76
N ILE A 544 5.24 13.75 -10.05
CA ILE A 544 4.96 15.06 -10.65
C ILE A 544 6.23 15.64 -11.31
N LEU A 545 7.38 15.52 -10.64
CA LEU A 545 8.67 15.96 -11.19
C LEU A 545 9.06 15.14 -12.42
N ALA A 546 8.85 13.81 -12.36
CA ALA A 546 9.10 12.91 -13.48
C ALA A 546 8.25 13.28 -14.70
N THR A 547 6.98 13.63 -14.48
CA THR A 547 6.06 14.02 -15.54
C THR A 547 6.42 15.34 -16.19
N LEU A 548 6.74 16.36 -15.39
CA LEU A 548 7.20 17.66 -15.89
C LEU A 548 8.53 17.53 -16.64
N GLY A 549 9.47 16.73 -16.11
CA GLY A 549 10.73 16.43 -16.76
C GLY A 549 10.53 15.69 -18.09
N SER A 550 9.66 14.69 -18.12
CA SER A 550 9.29 13.96 -19.34
C SER A 550 8.70 14.89 -20.39
N SER A 551 7.75 15.76 -20.00
CA SER A 551 7.15 16.75 -20.89
C SER A 551 8.19 17.68 -21.51
N LEU A 552 9.15 18.15 -20.71
CA LEU A 552 10.23 19.02 -21.17
C LEU A 552 11.14 18.30 -22.19
N ILE A 553 11.55 17.06 -21.89
CA ILE A 553 12.37 16.26 -22.81
C ILE A 553 11.61 16.01 -24.12
N PHE A 554 10.34 15.60 -24.04
CA PHE A 554 9.50 15.41 -25.22
C PHE A 554 9.38 16.69 -26.04
N LYS A 555 9.22 17.85 -25.41
CA LYS A 555 9.09 19.13 -26.13
C LYS A 555 10.30 19.40 -27.04
N PHE A 556 11.50 19.02 -26.64
CA PHE A 556 12.72 19.22 -27.43
C PHE A 556 13.07 18.06 -28.35
N MET A 557 12.72 16.82 -27.99
CA MET A 557 13.20 15.62 -28.69
C MET A 557 12.15 14.89 -29.52
N GLN A 558 10.85 15.09 -29.25
CA GLN A 558 9.80 14.37 -29.97
C GLN A 558 9.81 14.77 -31.44
N LYS A 559 9.54 13.80 -32.32
CA LYS A 559 9.23 14.08 -33.72
C LYS A 559 7.74 13.90 -33.98
N PRO A 560 7.20 14.43 -35.08
CA PRO A 560 5.82 14.16 -35.45
C PRO A 560 5.56 12.65 -35.58
N ARG A 561 4.38 12.21 -35.16
CA ARG A 561 3.96 10.80 -35.27
C ARG A 561 4.06 10.34 -36.73
N GLY A 562 4.57 9.11 -36.95
CA GLY A 562 4.82 8.57 -38.28
C GLY A 562 6.11 9.02 -38.95
N THR A 563 6.96 9.82 -38.28
CA THR A 563 8.28 10.18 -38.81
C THR A 563 9.38 9.24 -38.30
N PRO A 564 10.32 8.80 -39.19
CA PRO A 564 11.43 7.97 -38.77
C PRO A 564 12.40 8.64 -37.78
N GLY A 565 12.96 7.82 -36.90
CA GLY A 565 14.04 8.16 -35.98
C GLY A 565 13.62 8.93 -34.73
N ASP A 566 12.35 8.86 -34.32
CA ASP A 566 11.95 9.33 -32.98
C ASP A 566 12.47 8.36 -31.91
N ARG A 567 13.21 8.89 -30.94
CA ARG A 567 13.78 8.13 -29.81
C ARG A 567 13.46 8.76 -28.46
N SER A 568 12.49 9.67 -28.43
CA SER A 568 12.19 10.48 -27.26
C SER A 568 11.79 9.64 -26.04
N PHE A 569 11.04 8.54 -26.20
CA PHE A 569 10.72 7.63 -25.10
C PHE A 569 11.97 7.00 -24.46
N ALA A 570 12.92 6.56 -25.29
CA ALA A 570 14.16 5.96 -24.80
C ALA A 570 14.97 6.97 -23.97
N VAL A 571 15.05 8.22 -24.43
CA VAL A 571 15.77 9.29 -23.72
C VAL A 571 15.10 9.62 -22.40
N VAL A 572 13.77 9.72 -22.36
CA VAL A 572 13.02 9.98 -21.13
C VAL A 572 13.25 8.88 -20.10
N MET A 573 13.16 7.61 -20.51
CA MET A 573 13.41 6.47 -19.62
C MET A 573 14.86 6.44 -19.13
N ALA A 574 15.84 6.68 -20.02
CA ALA A 574 17.25 6.74 -19.65
C ALA A 574 17.56 7.88 -18.67
N ALA A 575 16.91 9.04 -18.82
CA ALA A 575 17.03 10.14 -17.86
C ALA A 575 16.53 9.74 -16.46
N GLY A 576 15.45 8.96 -16.39
CA GLY A 576 14.97 8.35 -15.14
C GLY A 576 16.01 7.46 -14.46
N GLY A 577 16.83 6.75 -15.25
CA GLY A 577 17.95 5.94 -14.74
C GLY A 577 19.00 6.71 -13.94
N ILE A 578 19.21 8.01 -14.23
CA ILE A 578 20.13 8.88 -13.48
C ILE A 578 19.61 9.09 -12.04
N CYS A 579 18.31 9.36 -11.90
CA CYS A 579 17.69 9.51 -10.59
C CYS A 579 17.73 8.19 -9.81
N THR A 580 17.52 7.06 -10.48
CA THR A 580 17.62 5.75 -9.84
C THR A 580 19.05 5.39 -9.42
N LEU A 581 20.10 5.83 -10.13
CA LEU A 581 21.48 5.70 -9.66
C LEU A 581 21.72 6.49 -8.37
N PHE A 582 21.13 7.67 -8.26
CA PHE A 582 21.20 8.43 -7.01
C PHE A 582 20.45 7.72 -5.88
N ALA A 583 19.30 7.12 -6.16
CA ALA A 583 18.59 6.26 -5.20
C ALA A 583 19.47 5.08 -4.76
N ALA A 584 20.15 4.40 -5.69
CA ALA A 584 21.10 3.32 -5.38
C ALA A 584 22.24 3.81 -4.45
N TYR A 585 22.81 4.99 -4.73
CA TYR A 585 23.79 5.59 -3.84
C TYR A 585 23.23 5.82 -2.42
N LEU A 586 22.01 6.35 -2.30
CA LEU A 586 21.35 6.52 -1.00
C LEU A 586 21.09 5.17 -0.30
N THR A 587 20.65 4.14 -1.03
CA THR A 587 20.47 2.78 -0.48
C THR A 587 21.76 2.24 0.11
N SER A 588 22.91 2.49 -0.54
CA SER A 588 24.23 2.03 -0.05
C SER A 588 24.66 2.68 1.27
N ARG A 589 24.03 3.78 1.67
CA ARG A 589 24.31 4.51 2.94
C ARG A 589 23.50 4.01 4.12
N ILE A 590 22.53 3.11 3.91
CA ILE A 590 21.67 2.58 4.96
C ILE A 590 22.46 1.54 5.79
N LYS A 591 22.78 1.85 7.06
CA LYS A 591 23.61 1.02 7.95
C LYS A 591 22.89 -0.22 8.47
N ASP A 592 23.50 -1.41 8.38
CA ASP A 592 22.92 -2.72 8.76
C ASP A 592 22.39 -2.79 10.20
N GLU A 593 22.97 -2.05 11.15
CA GLU A 593 22.54 -2.04 12.55
C GLU A 593 21.78 -0.75 12.92
N ILE A 594 20.58 -0.93 13.48
CA ILE A 594 19.87 0.13 14.19
C ILE A 594 20.53 0.24 15.56
N GLU A 595 21.44 1.20 15.75
CA GLU A 595 21.93 1.62 17.07
C GLU A 595 20.71 2.04 17.91
N ILE A 596 20.30 1.20 18.87
CA ILE A 596 19.25 1.58 19.82
C ILE A 596 19.89 2.54 20.83
N PRO A 597 19.40 3.78 20.97
CA PRO A 597 19.92 4.69 21.99
C PRO A 597 19.73 4.08 23.38
N GLY A 598 20.83 3.70 24.04
CA GLY A 598 20.84 3.15 25.40
C GLY A 598 21.23 1.67 25.54
N GLU A 599 21.36 0.93 24.43
CA GLU A 599 21.84 -0.47 24.46
C GLU A 599 23.33 -0.52 24.86
N ASP A 600 24.13 0.37 24.26
CA ASP A 600 25.54 0.58 24.59
C ASP A 600 25.75 1.08 26.04
N ASN A 601 24.74 1.71 26.66
CA ASN A 601 24.79 2.06 28.09
C ASN A 601 24.37 0.89 28.98
N ARG A 602 23.37 0.08 28.58
CA ARG A 602 22.99 -1.13 29.31
C ARG A 602 24.09 -2.18 29.27
N GLU A 603 24.73 -2.42 28.13
CA GLU A 603 25.87 -3.34 28.03
C GLU A 603 27.05 -2.86 28.88
N ARG A 604 27.41 -1.57 28.79
CA ARG A 604 28.44 -0.99 29.67
C ARG A 604 28.07 -1.04 31.16
N ASP A 605 26.80 -0.89 31.52
CA ASP A 605 26.34 -1.00 32.91
C ASP A 605 26.29 -2.46 33.40
N VAL A 606 25.95 -3.41 32.53
CA VAL A 606 26.02 -4.85 32.81
C VAL A 606 27.47 -5.28 32.98
N GLU A 607 28.37 -4.90 32.07
CA GLU A 607 29.81 -5.13 32.21
C GLU A 607 30.37 -4.50 33.48
N ARG A 608 29.96 -3.28 33.83
CA ARG A 608 30.36 -2.64 35.10
C ARG A 608 29.84 -3.39 36.32
N ARG A 609 28.61 -3.92 36.27
CA ARG A 609 28.02 -4.72 37.36
C ARG A 609 28.70 -6.08 37.51
N GLU A 610 29.04 -6.74 36.41
CA GLU A 610 29.79 -8.00 36.40
C GLU A 610 31.24 -7.81 36.86
N ALA A 611 31.91 -6.77 36.39
CA ALA A 611 33.24 -6.39 36.87
C ALA A 611 33.23 -6.08 38.38
N ARG A 612 32.15 -5.46 38.89
CA ARG A 612 31.97 -5.20 40.33
C ARG A 612 31.72 -6.49 41.11
N ARG A 613 30.93 -7.44 40.58
CA ARG A 613 30.74 -8.77 41.18
C ARG A 613 32.03 -9.59 41.22
N MET A 614 32.82 -9.59 40.15
CA MET A 614 34.12 -10.27 40.12
C MET A 614 35.11 -9.68 41.12
N ARG A 615 35.13 -8.35 41.29
CA ARG A 615 35.96 -7.69 42.31
C ARG A 615 35.53 -8.05 43.74
N LEU A 616 34.23 -8.18 44.00
CA LEU A 616 33.71 -8.58 45.32
C LEU A 616 34.00 -10.06 45.61
N SER A 617 33.91 -10.94 44.61
CA SER A 617 34.25 -12.36 44.74
C SER A 617 35.75 -12.60 45.00
N ARG A 618 36.64 -11.82 44.37
CA ARG A 618 38.08 -11.84 44.72
C ARG A 618 38.35 -11.35 46.14
N ARG A 619 37.57 -10.40 46.64
CA ARG A 619 37.74 -9.88 48.00
C ARG A 619 37.27 -10.85 49.10
N SER A 620 36.36 -11.77 48.80
CA SER A 620 35.91 -12.77 49.78
C SER A 620 36.83 -13.99 49.86
N THR A 621 37.73 -14.18 48.88
CA THR A 621 38.71 -15.29 48.88
C THR A 621 40.01 -14.94 49.61
N ASP A 622 40.26 -13.65 49.89
CA ASP A 622 41.45 -13.16 50.60
C ASP A 622 41.21 -12.91 52.11
N THR A 623 40.33 -13.68 52.76
CA THR A 623 40.17 -13.62 54.23
C THR A 623 41.05 -14.70 54.88
N PRO A 624 42.16 -14.36 55.56
CA PRO A 624 42.95 -15.36 56.26
C PRO A 624 42.17 -15.88 57.47
N LEU A 625 41.96 -17.20 57.50
CA LEU A 625 41.50 -17.96 58.66
C LEU A 625 42.51 -17.79 59.80
N ILE A 626 42.26 -16.83 60.71
CA ILE A 626 42.99 -16.74 61.97
C ILE A 626 42.25 -17.60 62.99
N LEU A 627 42.78 -18.80 63.21
CA LEU A 627 42.49 -19.70 64.33
C LEU A 627 42.79 -18.98 65.66
N ALA A 628 41.78 -18.83 66.51
CA ALA A 628 41.95 -18.42 67.90
C ALA A 628 42.19 -19.66 68.77
N SER A 629 43.43 -19.84 69.22
CA SER A 629 43.79 -20.62 70.41
C SER A 629 43.86 -19.67 71.60
N GLY A 630 43.04 -19.93 72.63
CA GLY A 630 43.03 -19.19 73.89
C GLY A 630 41.96 -19.73 74.82
#